data_AF-A0A8H2XTB5-F1
#
_entry.id   AF-A0A8H2XTB5-F1
#
_cell.length_a   1.000
_cell.length_b   1.000
_cell.length_c   1.000
_cell.angle_alpha   90.00
_cell.angle_beta   90.00
_cell.angle_gamma   90.00
#
_symmetry.space_group_name_H-M   'P 1'
#
loop_
_entity.id
_entity.type
_entity.pdbx_description
1 polymer ?
#
loop_
_entity_poly.entity_id
_entity_poly.type
_entity_poly.pdbx_seq_one_letter_code
_entity_poly.pdbx_strand_id
1 'polypeptide(L)'
;MTPPIILCTLKTAPRKQRAWDVVCVSEASPTPVYCESYDIDIVRVSPQLITGQYIFDMRNKYQCRKALQAARIQLLYEIKKDRYNVLLGEGWKLTQLRKGSLLRIIVVYSGRPAVAVGDILCRTPPFADLLEEN
;
A
#
# COMPACT_ATOMS: atom_id res chain seq x y z
N MET A 1 20.96 65.59 12.19
CA MET A 1 20.92 64.16 12.54
C MET A 1 19.75 63.53 11.79
N THR A 2 20.02 62.78 10.72
CA THR A 2 19.03 62.04 9.94
C THR A 2 18.87 60.63 10.52
N PRO A 3 17.64 60.08 10.63
CA PRO A 3 17.45 58.72 11.13
C PRO A 3 17.88 57.69 10.08
N PRO A 4 18.38 56.51 10.49
CA PRO A 4 18.74 55.46 9.55
C PRO A 4 17.48 54.81 8.95
N ILE A 5 17.48 54.63 7.62
CA ILE A 5 16.48 53.86 6.90
C ILE A 5 16.78 52.37 7.16
N ILE A 6 15.91 51.71 7.92
CA ILE A 6 15.97 50.26 8.11
C ILE A 6 15.38 49.60 6.86
N LEU A 7 16.26 49.10 5.99
CA LEU A 7 15.90 48.20 4.91
C LEU A 7 15.54 46.83 5.50
N CYS A 8 14.26 46.61 5.78
CA CYS A 8 13.73 45.28 6.04
C CYS A 8 13.78 44.48 4.73
N THR A 9 14.84 43.69 4.54
CA THR A 9 14.86 42.64 3.53
C THR A 9 13.76 41.64 3.86
N LEU A 10 12.67 41.68 3.09
CA LEU A 10 11.61 40.68 3.11
C LEU A 10 12.24 39.31 2.79
N LYS A 11 12.48 38.50 3.83
CA LYS A 11 12.72 37.07 3.64
C LYS A 11 11.43 36.51 3.07
N THR A 12 11.41 36.25 1.77
CA THR A 12 10.30 35.57 1.11
C THR A 12 10.02 34.28 1.87
N ALA A 13 8.80 34.15 2.41
CA ALA A 13 8.35 32.92 3.05
C ALA A 13 8.59 31.73 2.11
N PRO A 14 8.97 30.55 2.64
CA PRO A 14 9.15 29.37 1.80
C PRO A 14 7.88 29.15 0.96
N ARG A 15 8.05 29.04 -0.36
CA ARG A 15 6.98 28.76 -1.32
C ARG A 15 6.09 27.65 -0.74
N LYS A 16 4.80 27.94 -0.48
CA LYS A 16 3.81 26.93 -0.05
C LYS A 16 3.91 25.74 -1.01
N GLN A 17 4.55 24.67 -0.57
CA GLN A 17 4.56 23.44 -1.36
C GLN A 17 3.11 22.97 -1.45
N ARG A 18 2.61 22.72 -2.66
CA ARG A 18 1.26 22.16 -2.84
C ARG A 18 1.12 20.88 -2.00
N ALA A 19 -0.03 20.72 -1.36
CA ALA A 19 -0.37 19.48 -0.67
C ALA A 19 -0.57 18.35 -1.70
N TRP A 20 -0.62 17.10 -1.24
CA TRP A 20 -1.09 15.99 -2.05
C TRP A 20 -2.61 16.00 -2.06
N ASP A 21 -3.20 15.98 -3.25
CA ASP A 21 -4.64 15.86 -3.44
C ASP A 21 -5.02 14.38 -3.58
N VAL A 22 -6.08 13.95 -2.91
CA VAL A 22 -6.63 12.59 -3.07
C VAL A 22 -7.42 12.54 -4.36
N VAL A 23 -6.99 11.71 -5.29
CA VAL A 23 -7.63 11.53 -6.60
C VAL A 23 -8.69 10.45 -6.54
N CYS A 24 -8.36 9.31 -5.94
CA CYS A 24 -9.24 8.16 -5.84
C CYS A 24 -8.91 7.33 -4.61
N VAL A 25 -9.92 6.68 -4.05
CA VAL A 25 -9.79 5.67 -3.01
C VAL A 25 -10.54 4.43 -3.47
N SER A 26 -9.86 3.30 -3.46
CA SER A 26 -10.46 1.98 -3.73
C SER A 26 -10.12 1.07 -2.58
N GLU A 27 -11.06 0.23 -2.15
CA GLU A 27 -10.84 -0.69 -1.04
C GLU A 27 -11.58 -1.99 -1.23
N ALA A 28 -11.02 -3.05 -0.65
CA ALA A 28 -11.63 -4.35 -0.50
C ALA A 28 -11.52 -4.75 0.97
N SER A 29 -12.66 -5.05 1.60
CA SER A 29 -12.68 -5.60 2.95
C SER A 29 -11.94 -6.94 3.00
N PRO A 30 -11.33 -7.30 4.14
CA PRO A 30 -10.70 -8.60 4.29
C PRO A 30 -11.66 -9.74 3.93
N THR A 31 -11.31 -10.49 2.89
CA THR A 31 -12.10 -11.63 2.42
C THR A 31 -11.29 -12.91 2.58
N PRO A 32 -11.92 -14.03 2.99
CA PRO A 32 -11.26 -15.33 3.00
C PRO A 32 -10.73 -15.67 1.61
N VAL A 33 -9.45 -15.99 1.53
CA VAL A 33 -8.82 -16.48 0.32
C VAL A 33 -8.86 -18.00 0.39
N TYR A 34 -9.95 -18.60 -0.09
CA TYR A 34 -10.17 -20.05 -0.02
C TYR A 34 -9.09 -20.80 -0.82
N CYS A 35 -8.43 -21.78 -0.19
CA CYS A 35 -7.53 -22.67 -0.90
C CYS A 35 -8.33 -23.71 -1.68
N GLU A 36 -8.53 -23.50 -2.99
CA GLU A 36 -9.18 -24.48 -3.88
C GLU A 36 -8.32 -25.71 -4.18
N SER A 37 -7.05 -25.72 -3.79
CA SER A 37 -6.17 -26.88 -3.90
C SER A 37 -6.29 -27.77 -2.66
N TYR A 38 -6.71 -29.01 -2.88
CA TYR A 38 -6.81 -30.06 -1.85
C TYR A 38 -5.46 -30.43 -1.20
N ASP A 39 -4.35 -29.89 -1.70
CA ASP A 39 -2.99 -30.22 -1.28
C ASP A 39 -2.37 -29.19 -0.32
N ILE A 40 -3.17 -28.35 0.36
CA ILE A 40 -2.66 -27.38 1.34
C ILE A 40 -3.19 -27.69 2.74
N ASP A 41 -2.26 -27.99 3.65
CA ASP A 41 -2.54 -28.17 5.07
C ASP A 41 -2.19 -26.90 5.86
N ILE A 42 -3.19 -26.34 6.55
CA ILE A 42 -2.99 -25.20 7.45
C ILE A 42 -2.53 -25.72 8.81
N VAL A 43 -1.25 -25.52 9.12
CA VAL A 43 -0.62 -25.98 10.37
C VAL A 43 -0.90 -25.02 11.52
N ARG A 44 -0.88 -23.71 11.25
CA ARG A 44 -1.01 -22.68 12.28
C ARG A 44 -1.57 -21.40 11.71
N VAL A 45 -2.51 -20.78 12.41
CA VAL A 45 -3.07 -19.47 12.04
C VAL A 45 -2.70 -18.44 13.10
N SER A 46 -2.26 -17.27 12.68
CA SER A 46 -2.07 -16.14 13.59
C SER A 46 -3.42 -15.71 14.18
N PRO A 47 -3.52 -15.44 15.50
CA PRO A 47 -4.75 -14.93 16.09
C PRO A 47 -5.07 -13.51 15.61
N GLN A 48 -4.06 -12.75 15.19
CA GLN A 48 -4.17 -11.34 14.82
C GLN A 48 -4.13 -11.13 13.30
N LEU A 49 -4.95 -10.18 12.83
CA LEU A 49 -4.79 -9.57 11.52
C LEU A 49 -3.58 -8.62 11.60
N ILE A 50 -2.79 -8.60 10.54
CA ILE A 50 -1.71 -7.63 10.40
C ILE A 50 -2.02 -6.66 9.29
N THR A 51 -1.39 -5.49 9.34
CA THR A 51 -1.54 -4.44 8.33
C THR A 51 -0.19 -3.79 8.06
N GLY A 52 0.16 -3.63 6.79
CA GLY A 52 1.31 -2.87 6.32
C GLY A 52 0.87 -1.68 5.47
N GLN A 53 1.65 -0.58 5.51
CA GLN A 53 1.42 0.59 4.68
C GLN A 53 2.63 0.83 3.76
N TYR A 54 2.36 0.89 2.46
CA TYR A 54 3.36 0.94 1.41
C TYR A 54 3.11 2.15 0.50
N ILE A 55 4.18 2.89 0.19
CA ILE A 55 4.10 4.13 -0.60
C ILE A 55 4.89 3.94 -1.88
N PHE A 56 4.25 4.22 -3.02
CA PHE A 56 4.84 4.09 -4.34
C PHE A 56 4.73 5.41 -5.09
N ASP A 57 5.87 6.04 -5.39
CA ASP A 57 5.94 7.23 -6.23
C ASP A 57 6.00 6.84 -7.72
N MET A 58 5.14 7.46 -8.53
CA MET A 58 4.94 7.15 -9.95
C MET A 58 5.31 8.37 -10.81
N ARG A 59 5.86 8.11 -11.99
CA ARG A 59 6.31 9.18 -12.91
C ARG A 59 5.24 9.65 -13.89
N ASN A 60 4.48 8.73 -14.47
CA ASN A 60 3.63 9.02 -15.63
C ASN A 60 2.14 8.71 -15.39
N LYS A 61 1.84 7.48 -14.98
CA LYS A 61 0.49 6.96 -14.82
C LYS A 61 0.36 6.09 -13.58
N TYR A 62 -0.85 5.88 -13.09
CA TYR A 62 -1.07 5.05 -11.91
C TYR A 62 -0.95 3.57 -12.29
N GLN A 63 -0.01 2.86 -11.64
CA GLN A 63 0.15 1.41 -11.80
C GLN A 63 -0.45 0.68 -10.60
N CYS A 64 -1.78 0.82 -10.43
CA CYS A 64 -2.50 0.36 -9.24
C CYS A 64 -2.33 -1.14 -8.96
N ARG A 65 -2.56 -1.99 -9.97
CA ARG A 65 -2.42 -3.45 -9.82
C ARG A 65 -1.02 -3.86 -9.38
N LYS A 66 0.00 -3.27 -10.01
CA LYS A 66 1.41 -3.54 -9.66
C LYS A 66 1.78 -3.04 -8.27
N ALA A 67 1.32 -1.85 -7.88
CA ALA A 67 1.53 -1.32 -6.54
C ALA A 67 0.87 -2.23 -5.48
N LEU A 68 -0.34 -2.72 -5.75
CA LEU A 68 -1.05 -3.64 -4.86
C LEU A 68 -0.34 -4.99 -4.74
N GLN A 69 0.12 -5.57 -5.85
CA GLN A 69 0.92 -6.80 -5.85
C GLN A 69 2.24 -6.62 -5.08
N ALA A 70 2.93 -5.50 -5.29
CA ALA A 70 4.17 -5.18 -4.58
C ALA A 70 3.94 -5.05 -3.06
N ALA A 71 2.87 -4.38 -2.65
CA ALA A 71 2.47 -4.27 -1.25
C ALA A 71 2.20 -5.65 -0.61
N ARG A 72 1.48 -6.53 -1.31
CA ARG A 72 1.25 -7.91 -0.87
C ARG A 72 2.55 -8.67 -0.68
N ILE A 73 3.47 -8.59 -1.65
CA ILE A 73 4.78 -9.25 -1.57
C ILE A 73 5.59 -8.72 -0.38
N GLN A 74 5.56 -7.41 -0.12
CA GLN A 74 6.24 -6.81 1.02
C GLN A 74 5.65 -7.30 2.35
N LEU A 75 4.32 -7.34 2.48
CA LEU A 75 3.68 -7.89 3.69
C LEU A 75 4.03 -9.37 3.90
N LEU A 76 4.03 -10.17 2.83
CA LEU A 76 4.44 -11.58 2.89
C LEU A 76 5.91 -11.73 3.32
N TYR A 77 6.80 -10.82 2.92
CA TYR A 77 8.19 -10.82 3.37
C TYR A 77 8.31 -10.46 4.86
N GLU A 78 7.47 -9.55 5.36
CA GLU A 78 7.45 -9.17 6.76
C GLU A 78 7.01 -10.33 7.66
N ILE A 79 5.95 -11.06 7.31
CA ILE A 79 5.44 -12.18 8.12
C ILE A 79 6.35 -13.39 8.15
N LYS A 80 7.25 -13.53 7.16
CA LYS A 80 8.25 -14.59 7.15
C LYS A 80 9.17 -14.50 8.36
N LYS A 81 9.38 -13.30 8.91
CA LYS A 81 10.16 -13.09 10.14
C LYS A 81 9.55 -13.83 11.33
N ASP A 82 8.22 -13.94 11.36
CA ASP A 82 7.44 -14.64 12.39
C ASP A 82 7.11 -16.09 11.99
N ARG A 83 7.82 -16.62 10.98
CA ARG A 83 7.67 -17.98 10.44
C ARG A 83 6.31 -18.28 9.82
N TYR A 84 5.56 -17.27 9.37
CA TYR A 84 4.37 -17.45 8.54
C TYR A 84 4.74 -17.39 7.05
N ASN A 85 3.95 -18.03 6.20
CA ASN A 85 4.25 -18.12 4.76
C ASN A 85 3.06 -17.80 3.85
N VAL A 86 1.84 -17.69 4.38
CA VAL A 86 0.63 -17.36 3.62
C VAL A 86 -0.27 -16.37 4.36
N LEU A 87 -1.23 -15.80 3.63
CA LEU A 87 -2.35 -15.02 4.17
C LEU A 87 -3.66 -15.76 3.85
N LEU A 88 -4.49 -16.04 4.86
CA LEU A 88 -5.76 -16.77 4.69
C LEU A 88 -6.97 -15.87 4.45
N GLY A 89 -6.85 -14.61 4.83
CA GLY A 89 -7.83 -13.58 4.51
C GLY A 89 -7.06 -12.33 4.17
N GLU A 90 -7.41 -11.69 3.07
CA GLU A 90 -6.68 -10.56 2.52
C GLU A 90 -7.64 -9.40 2.26
N GLY A 91 -7.21 -8.18 2.58
CA GLY A 91 -7.97 -6.96 2.37
C GLY A 91 -7.03 -5.79 2.16
N TRP A 92 -7.48 -4.76 1.44
CA TRP A 92 -6.60 -3.67 1.07
C TRP A 92 -7.35 -2.36 0.87
N LYS A 93 -6.63 -1.26 1.03
CA LYS A 93 -7.06 0.09 0.69
C LYS A 93 -5.97 0.77 -0.12
N LEU A 94 -6.33 1.23 -1.31
CA LEU A 94 -5.46 1.93 -2.24
C LEU A 94 -5.92 3.38 -2.37
N THR A 95 -5.01 4.31 -2.10
CA THR A 95 -5.24 5.74 -2.25
C THR A 95 -4.33 6.30 -3.33
N GLN A 96 -4.92 6.83 -4.39
CA GLN A 96 -4.20 7.58 -5.42
C GLN A 96 -4.07 9.05 -5.00
N LEU A 97 -2.85 9.58 -5.07
CA LEU A 97 -2.50 10.94 -4.69
C LEU A 97 -1.82 11.65 -5.85
N ARG A 98 -2.14 12.93 -6.04
CA ARG A 98 -1.52 13.80 -7.05
C ARG A 98 -0.99 15.08 -6.43
N LYS A 99 0.18 15.54 -6.90
CA LYS A 99 0.75 16.85 -6.57
C LYS A 99 1.37 17.45 -7.83
N GLY A 100 0.57 18.20 -8.58
CA GLY A 100 0.99 18.70 -9.91
C GLY A 100 1.16 17.54 -10.90
N SER A 101 2.39 17.30 -11.36
CA SER A 101 2.76 16.16 -12.19
C SER A 101 3.23 14.94 -11.40
N LEU A 102 3.42 15.08 -10.08
CA LEU A 102 3.83 13.97 -9.22
C LEU A 102 2.60 13.10 -8.91
N LEU A 103 2.76 11.80 -9.06
CA LEU A 103 1.76 10.79 -8.76
C LEU A 103 2.28 9.89 -7.64
N ARG A 104 1.40 9.50 -6.73
CA ARG A 104 1.72 8.60 -5.62
C ARG A 104 0.57 7.66 -5.36
N ILE A 105 0.89 6.43 -4.99
CA ILE A 105 -0.07 5.44 -4.51
C ILE A 105 0.32 5.08 -3.08
N ILE A 106 -0.64 5.13 -2.17
CA ILE A 106 -0.51 4.54 -0.84
C ILE A 106 -1.37 3.29 -0.81
N VAL A 107 -0.77 2.16 -0.48
CA VAL A 107 -1.47 0.89 -0.29
C VAL A 107 -1.38 0.53 1.18
N VAL A 108 -2.53 0.41 1.84
CA VAL A 108 -2.65 -0.24 3.15
C VAL A 108 -3.12 -1.66 2.87
N TYR A 109 -2.24 -2.63 3.09
CA TYR A 109 -2.54 -4.04 2.86
C TYR A 109 -2.69 -4.76 4.19
N SER A 110 -3.70 -5.59 4.31
CA SER A 110 -3.99 -6.35 5.51
C SER A 110 -4.17 -7.83 5.19
N GLY A 111 -3.80 -8.68 6.14
CA GLY A 111 -4.14 -10.08 6.03
C GLY A 111 -3.97 -10.86 7.32
N ARG A 112 -4.49 -12.09 7.32
CA ARG A 112 -4.37 -13.04 8.44
C ARG A 112 -3.25 -14.03 8.15
N PRO A 113 -2.07 -13.90 8.81
CA PRO A 113 -0.95 -14.79 8.57
C PRO A 113 -1.25 -16.22 8.97
N ALA A 114 -0.73 -17.17 8.21
CA ALA A 114 -0.75 -18.58 8.56
C ALA A 114 0.50 -19.31 8.07
N VAL A 115 0.70 -20.49 8.63
CA VAL A 115 1.66 -21.50 8.20
C VAL A 115 0.88 -22.55 7.44
N ALA A 116 1.19 -22.68 6.16
CA ALA A 116 0.67 -23.70 5.28
C ALA A 116 1.81 -24.64 4.85
N VAL A 117 1.48 -25.91 4.59
CA VAL A 117 2.37 -26.90 3.97
C VAL A 117 1.68 -27.42 2.72
N GLY A 118 2.44 -27.63 1.64
CA GLY A 118 1.90 -28.05 0.35
C GLY A 118 2.19 -27.07 -0.79
N ASP A 119 1.42 -27.17 -1.88
CA ASP A 119 1.58 -26.29 -3.05
C ASP A 119 0.95 -24.92 -2.80
N ILE A 120 1.75 -24.02 -2.23
CA ILE A 120 1.36 -22.64 -1.97
C ILE A 120 1.56 -21.82 -3.25
N LEU A 121 0.59 -21.91 -4.17
CA LEU A 121 0.59 -21.12 -5.39
C LEU A 121 0.61 -19.61 -5.06
N CYS A 122 1.41 -18.85 -5.81
CA CYS A 122 1.48 -17.40 -5.69
C CYS A 122 0.18 -16.77 -6.23
N ARG A 123 -0.63 -16.22 -5.34
CA ARG A 123 -1.93 -15.62 -5.69
C ARG A 123 -1.83 -14.13 -5.99
N THR A 124 -2.71 -13.69 -6.88
CA THR A 124 -3.02 -12.26 -7.03
C THR A 124 -3.80 -11.78 -5.80
N PRO A 125 -3.64 -10.50 -5.39
CA PRO A 125 -4.51 -9.90 -4.38
C PRO A 125 -5.99 -10.05 -4.76
N PRO A 126 -6.90 -10.28 -3.80
CA PRO A 126 -8.33 -10.40 -4.09
C PRO A 126 -8.84 -9.12 -4.75
N PHE A 127 -9.69 -9.26 -5.76
CA PHE A 127 -10.29 -8.15 -6.53
C PHE A 127 -9.28 -7.21 -7.22
N ALA A 128 -8.01 -7.60 -7.36
CA ALA A 128 -7.01 -6.79 -8.04
C ALA A 128 -7.42 -6.43 -9.49
N ASP A 129 -8.17 -7.32 -10.16
CA ASP A 129 -8.59 -7.12 -11.55
C ASP A 129 -9.62 -6.00 -11.72
N LEU A 130 -10.30 -5.60 -10.64
CA LEU A 130 -11.24 -4.47 -10.63
C LEU A 130 -10.53 -3.11 -10.59
N LEU A 131 -9.23 -3.08 -10.34
CA LEU A 131 -8.46 -1.82 -10.35
C LEU A 131 -8.18 -1.39 -11.79
N GLU A 132 -8.74 -0.25 -12.17
CA GLU A 132 -8.45 0.39 -13.45
C GLU A 132 -6.98 0.83 -13.54
N GLU A 133 -6.40 0.69 -14.73
CA GLU A 133 -5.10 1.27 -15.06
C GLU A 133 -5.32 2.58 -15.81
N ASN A 134 -5.21 3.69 -15.07
CA ASN A 134 -5.28 5.05 -15.62
C ASN A 134 -3.88 5.63 -15.86
#